data_AF-A0A366DX24-F1
#
_entry.id   AF-A0A366DX24-F1
#
_cell.length_a   1.000
_cell.length_b   1.000
_cell.length_c   1.000
_cell.angle_alpha   90.00
_cell.angle_beta   90.00
_cell.angle_gamma   90.00
#
_symmetry.space_group_name_H-M   'P 1'
#
loop_
_entity.id
_entity.type
_entity.pdbx_description
1 polymer ?
#
loop_
_entity_poly.entity_id
_entity_poly.type
_entity_poly.pdbx_seq_one_letter_code
_entity_poly.pdbx_strand_id
1 'polypeptide(L)'
;MNGENKTTEELLLRAVKTQRAILQLLDTTLYETYQSEKNRPKEEQNEALLHLAQRVRTIVAKKPKLKEIYRILEEDHELHI
;
A
#
# COMPACT_ATOMS: atom_id res chain seq x y z
N MET A 1 -11.19 -2.28 35.23
CA MET A 1 -10.18 -3.02 34.43
C MET A 1 -10.35 -2.63 32.98
N ASN A 2 -9.76 -1.52 32.53
CA ASN A 2 -9.88 -1.00 31.14
C ASN A 2 -8.50 -0.63 30.52
N GLY A 3 -7.40 -1.04 31.16
CA GLY A 3 -6.04 -0.61 30.78
C GLY A 3 -5.41 -1.42 29.64
N GLU A 4 -5.73 -2.72 29.51
CA GLU A 4 -5.14 -3.60 28.49
C GLU A 4 -5.77 -3.45 27.09
N ASN A 5 -7.04 -3.03 27.03
CA ASN A 5 -7.72 -2.81 25.74
C ASN A 5 -7.18 -1.59 25.00
N LYS A 6 -6.91 -0.48 25.71
CA LYS A 6 -6.37 0.74 25.08
C LYS A 6 -5.03 0.50 24.40
N THR A 7 -4.11 -0.20 25.06
CA THR A 7 -2.79 -0.50 24.50
C THR A 7 -2.88 -1.47 23.31
N THR A 8 -3.78 -2.46 23.37
CA THR A 8 -3.97 -3.40 22.25
C THR A 8 -4.58 -2.71 21.03
N GLU A 9 -5.61 -1.89 21.22
CA GLU A 9 -6.25 -1.11 20.14
C GLU A 9 -5.26 -0.11 19.51
N GLU A 10 -4.47 0.60 20.31
CA GLU A 10 -3.43 1.52 19.83
C GLU A 10 -2.36 0.80 19.01
N LEU A 11 -1.93 -0.39 19.44
CA LEU A 11 -0.95 -1.21 18.70
C LEU A 11 -1.52 -1.70 17.38
N LEU A 12 -2.78 -2.17 17.37
CA LEU A 12 -3.46 -2.59 16.15
C LEU A 12 -3.60 -1.43 15.17
N LEU A 13 -4.01 -0.26 15.65
CA LEU A 13 -4.10 0.93 14.82
C LEU A 13 -2.75 1.33 14.24
N ARG A 14 -1.69 1.33 15.06
CA ARG A 14 -0.34 1.62 14.59
C ARG A 14 0.11 0.62 13.51
N ALA A 15 -0.19 -0.67 13.69
CA ALA A 15 0.11 -1.70 12.71
C ALA A 15 -0.61 -1.45 11.38
N VAL A 16 -1.90 -1.09 11.41
CA VAL A 16 -2.69 -0.74 10.22
C VAL A 16 -2.11 0.47 9.49
N LYS A 17 -1.76 1.55 10.22
CA LYS A 17 -1.12 2.75 9.65
C LYS A 17 0.22 2.41 9.00
N THR A 18 1.04 1.60 9.67
CA THR A 18 2.32 1.12 9.11
C THR A 18 2.09 0.28 7.85
N GLN A 19 1.12 -0.64 7.84
CA GLN A 19 0.79 -1.43 6.65
C GLN A 19 0.38 -0.56 5.47
N ARG A 20 -0.44 0.48 5.71
CA ARG A 20 -0.83 1.43 4.66
C ARG A 20 0.36 2.19 4.10
N ALA A 21 1.22 2.72 4.98
CA ALA A 21 2.42 3.43 4.57
C ALA A 21 3.35 2.54 3.73
N ILE A 22 3.54 1.27 4.11
CA ILE A 22 4.33 0.30 3.34
C ILE A 22 3.71 0.07 1.96
N LEU A 23 2.38 -0.09 1.87
CA LEU A 23 1.71 -0.31 0.59
C LEU A 23 1.77 0.92 -0.32
N GLN A 24 1.66 2.12 0.23
CA GLN A 24 1.84 3.37 -0.51
C GLN A 24 3.28 3.50 -1.03
N LEU A 25 4.27 3.25 -0.17
CA LEU A 25 5.67 3.27 -0.58
C LEU A 25 5.93 2.26 -1.70
N LEU A 26 5.41 1.05 -1.56
CA LEU A 26 5.55 0.01 -2.58
C LEU A 26 4.90 0.40 -3.91
N ASP A 27 3.66 0.92 -3.91
CA ASP A 27 3.00 1.34 -5.15
C ASP A 27 3.76 2.49 -5.84
N THR A 28 4.22 3.48 -5.07
CA THR A 28 5.03 4.59 -5.58
C THR A 28 6.35 4.10 -6.19
N THR A 29 7.12 3.28 -5.46
CA THR A 29 8.38 2.73 -5.96
C THR A 29 8.18 1.91 -7.23
N LEU A 30 7.12 1.09 -7.29
CA LEU A 30 6.83 0.31 -8.50
C LEU A 30 6.36 1.19 -9.66
N TYR A 31 5.63 2.27 -9.39
CA TYR A 31 5.24 3.22 -10.41
C TYR A 31 6.45 3.95 -10.99
N GLU A 32 7.32 4.47 -10.14
CA GLU A 32 8.56 5.13 -10.55
C GLU A 32 9.47 4.17 -11.33
N THR A 33 9.60 2.93 -10.85
CA THR A 33 10.36 1.87 -11.55
C THR A 33 9.77 1.61 -12.94
N TYR A 34 8.45 1.46 -13.04
CA TYR A 34 7.76 1.25 -14.31
C TYR A 34 7.98 2.42 -15.27
N GLN A 35 7.84 3.66 -14.79
CA GLN A 35 8.03 4.85 -15.62
C GLN A 35 9.49 4.99 -16.07
N SER A 36 10.44 4.82 -15.15
CA SER A 36 11.87 4.85 -15.43
C SER A 36 12.24 3.86 -16.53
N GLU A 37 11.76 2.61 -16.42
CA GLU A 37 12.03 1.57 -17.39
C GLU A 37 11.34 1.84 -18.73
N LYS A 38 10.07 2.26 -18.72
CA LYS A 38 9.29 2.53 -19.93
C LYS A 38 9.80 3.71 -20.75
N ASN A 39 10.50 4.64 -20.10
CA ASN A 39 11.11 5.80 -20.75
C ASN A 39 12.46 5.49 -21.41
N ARG A 40 13.00 4.27 -21.26
CA ARG A 40 14.21 3.82 -21.95
C ARG A 40 13.93 3.47 -23.42
N PRO A 41 14.94 3.49 -24.31
CA PRO A 41 14.83 2.93 -25.65
C PRO A 41 14.30 1.49 -25.59
N LYS A 42 13.43 1.10 -26.54
CA LYS A 42 12.71 -0.19 -26.50
C LYS A 42 13.67 -1.39 -26.41
N GLU A 43 14.82 -1.28 -27.04
CA GLU A 43 15.84 -2.31 -27.11
C GLU A 43 16.53 -2.53 -25.75
N GLU A 44 16.47 -1.53 -24.86
CA GLU A 44 17.05 -1.53 -23.52
C GLU A 44 16.02 -1.79 -22.42
N GLN A 45 14.73 -1.89 -22.76
CA GLN A 45 13.66 -2.11 -21.80
C GLN A 45 13.70 -3.53 -21.22
N ASN A 46 13.65 -3.61 -19.90
CA ASN A 46 13.46 -4.84 -19.18
C ASN A 46 11.96 -5.18 -19.07
N GLU A 47 11.46 -5.91 -20.07
CA GLU A 47 10.06 -6.37 -20.12
C GLU A 47 9.62 -7.15 -18.86
N ALA A 48 10.52 -7.96 -18.30
CA ALA A 48 10.23 -8.71 -17.07
C ALA A 48 9.96 -7.76 -15.89
N LEU A 49 10.74 -6.68 -15.78
CA LEU A 49 10.57 -5.66 -14.75
C LEU A 49 9.26 -4.86 -14.96
N LEU A 50 8.95 -4.47 -16.20
CA LEU A 50 7.70 -3.77 -16.55
C LEU A 50 6.47 -4.62 -16.18
N HIS A 51 6.47 -5.90 -16.56
CA HIS A 51 5.39 -6.83 -16.24
C HIS A 51 5.25 -7.07 -14.74
N LEU A 52 6.38 -7.24 -14.04
CA LEU A 52 6.37 -7.41 -12.59
C LEU A 52 5.78 -6.18 -11.89
N ALA A 53 6.28 -4.98 -12.23
CA ALA A 53 5.81 -3.74 -11.64
C ALA A 53 4.31 -3.54 -11.87
N GLN A 54 3.83 -3.74 -13.10
CA GLN A 54 2.41 -3.59 -13.42
C GLN A 54 1.53 -4.63 -12.69
N ARG A 55 1.99 -5.87 -12.60
CA ARG A 55 1.26 -6.95 -11.91
C ARG A 55 1.16 -6.70 -10.40
N VAL A 56 2.26 -6.31 -9.76
CA VAL A 56 2.26 -6.04 -8.32
C VAL A 56 1.39 -4.83 -7.98
N ARG A 57 1.47 -3.74 -8.76
CA ARG A 57 0.57 -2.57 -8.59
C ARG A 57 -0.90 -2.94 -8.75
N THR A 58 -1.22 -3.81 -9.69
CA THR A 58 -2.58 -4.35 -9.85
C THR A 58 -3.03 -5.11 -8.61
N ILE A 59 -2.17 -5.93 -8.01
CA ILE A 59 -2.48 -6.67 -6.79
C ILE A 59 -2.71 -5.70 -5.62
N VAL A 60 -1.84 -4.70 -5.43
CA VAL A 60 -1.97 -3.68 -4.38
C VAL A 60 -3.28 -2.90 -4.56
N ALA A 61 -3.56 -2.40 -5.76
CA ALA A 61 -4.76 -1.65 -6.08
C ALA A 61 -6.05 -2.46 -5.91
N LYS A 62 -5.99 -3.78 -6.14
CA LYS A 62 -7.16 -4.66 -6.08
C LYS A 62 -7.55 -5.10 -4.69
N LYS A 63 -6.76 -4.90 -3.62
CA LYS A 63 -7.09 -5.38 -2.26
C LYS A 63 -8.35 -4.67 -1.71
N PRO A 64 -9.59 -5.17 -1.95
CA PRO A 64 -10.80 -4.39 -1.72
C PRO A 64 -11.13 -4.39 -0.23
N LYS A 65 -10.93 -5.54 0.43
CA LYS A 65 -11.07 -5.73 1.87
C LYS A 65 -10.16 -4.79 2.67
N LEU A 66 -8.94 -4.52 2.18
CA LEU A 66 -8.00 -3.64 2.88
C LEU A 66 -8.39 -2.16 2.74
N LYS A 67 -8.83 -1.77 1.53
CA LYS A 67 -9.39 -0.43 1.29
C LYS A 67 -10.64 -0.17 2.13
N GLU A 68 -11.52 -1.16 2.24
CA GLU A 68 -12.73 -1.04 3.05
C GLU A 68 -12.41 -0.92 4.54
N ILE A 69 -11.45 -1.71 5.05
CA ILE A 69 -10.96 -1.58 6.43
C ILE A 69 -10.37 -0.18 6.65
N TYR A 70 -9.56 0.35 5.73
CA TYR A 70 -9.02 1.71 5.87
C TYR A 70 -10.12 2.78 5.85
N ARG A 71 -11.13 2.63 4.97
CA ARG A 71 -12.28 3.54 4.89
C ARG A 71 -13.09 3.54 6.18
N ILE A 72 -13.43 2.37 6.70
CA ILE A 72 -14.15 2.22 7.99
C ILE A 72 -13.36 2.87 9.11
N LEU A 73 -12.04 2.66 9.16
CA LEU A 73 -11.21 3.26 10.20
C LEU A 73 -11.09 4.79 10.08
N GLU A 74 -11.08 5.33 8.85
CA GLU A 74 -11.12 6.79 8.60
C GLU A 74 -12.46 7.40 9.02
N GLU A 75 -13.58 6.74 8.70
CA GLU A 75 -14.94 7.23 8.95
C GLU A 75 -15.39 7.07 10.40
N ASP A 76 -15.19 5.89 11.00
CA ASP A 76 -15.77 5.56 12.31
C ASP A 76 -14.92 6.07 13.49
N HIS A 77 -13.65 6.40 13.24
CA HIS A 77 -12.71 6.75 14.30
C HIS A 77 -12.00 8.10 14.10
N GLU A 78 -12.37 8.88 13.07
CA GLU A 78 -11.69 10.13 12.65
C GLU A 78 -10.17 9.94 12.46
N LEU A 79 -9.75 8.71 12.16
CA LEU A 79 -8.34 8.39 12.03
C LEU A 79 -7.92 8.78 10.63
N HIS A 80 -7.21 9.90 10.48
CA HIS A 80 -6.45 10.14 9.27
C HIS A 80 -5.34 9.07 9.17
N ILE A 81 -5.63 7.99 8.44
CA ILE A 81 -4.70 6.90 8.12
C ILE A 81 -4.10 7.17 6.75
#